data_AF-A0A117IC84-F1
#
_entry.id   AF-A0A117IC84-F1
#
_cell.length_a   1.000
_cell.length_b   1.000
_cell.length_c   1.000
_cell.angle_alpha   90.00
_cell.angle_beta   90.00
_cell.angle_gamma   90.00
#
_symmetry.space_group_name_H-M   'P 1'
#
loop_
_entity.id
_entity.type
_entity.pdbx_description
1 polymer ?
#
loop_
_entity_poly.entity_id
_entity_poly.type
_entity_poly.pdbx_seq_one_letter_code
_entity_poly.pdbx_strand_id
1 'polypeptide(L)'
;MHADTAAIERTGFALGGIAAELGALAAALPAVTDSAPVLFGPVADALVAALREAVADTTRAVTELGSQLGLAEQTAGRIAVSYRDTEHHVGQAISALGG
;
A
#
# COMPACT_ATOMS: atom_id res chain seq x y z
N MET A 1 16.94 1.72 -20.81
CA MET A 1 15.61 1.46 -20.21
C MET A 1 15.67 1.28 -18.69
N HIS A 2 16.86 1.11 -18.09
CA HIS A 2 17.10 1.12 -16.64
C HIS A 2 16.43 2.25 -15.83
N ALA A 3 16.23 3.44 -16.41
CA ALA A 3 15.51 4.53 -15.73
C ALA A 3 14.04 4.17 -15.44
N ASP A 4 13.39 3.41 -16.32
CA ASP A 4 12.01 2.98 -16.16
C ASP A 4 11.89 1.85 -15.13
N THR A 5 12.83 0.90 -15.12
CA THR A 5 12.91 -0.14 -14.08
C THR A 5 13.10 0.46 -12.69
N ALA A 6 14.02 1.41 -12.54
CA ALA A 6 14.29 2.10 -11.28
C ALA A 6 13.14 3.03 -10.85
N ALA A 7 12.33 3.53 -11.79
CA ALA A 7 11.11 4.26 -11.47
C ALA A 7 10.03 3.32 -10.93
N ILE A 8 9.81 2.18 -11.58
CA ILE A 8 8.82 1.16 -11.19
C ILE A 8 9.15 0.59 -9.79
N GLU A 9 10.42 0.27 -9.52
CA GLU A 9 10.85 -0.22 -8.20
C GLU A 9 10.63 0.82 -7.09
N ARG A 10 10.96 2.09 -7.34
CA ARG A 10 10.72 3.18 -6.38
C ARG A 10 9.24 3.39 -6.11
N THR A 11 8.41 3.34 -7.15
CA THR A 11 6.96 3.42 -6.99
C THR A 11 6.43 2.26 -6.17
N GLY A 12 6.87 1.02 -6.42
CA GLY A 12 6.50 -0.14 -5.61
C GLY A 12 6.83 0.05 -4.12
N PHE A 13 8.06 0.47 -3.81
CA PHE A 13 8.48 0.70 -2.43
C PHE A 13 7.67 1.79 -1.72
N ALA A 14 7.34 2.87 -2.43
CA ALA A 14 6.50 3.94 -1.90
C ALA A 14 5.07 3.45 -1.59
N LEU A 15 4.49 2.62 -2.45
CA LEU A 15 3.16 2.05 -2.24
C LEU A 15 3.15 1.08 -1.04
N GLY A 16 4.19 0.26 -0.88
CA GLY A 16 4.36 -0.62 0.29
C GLY A 16 4.49 0.17 1.60
N GLY A 17 5.24 1.28 1.59
CA GLY A 17 5.35 2.19 2.74
C GLY A 17 4.00 2.81 3.13
N ILE A 18 3.25 3.32 2.14
CA ILE A 18 1.91 3.87 2.35
C ILE A 18 0.96 2.82 2.92
N ALA A 19 1.00 1.58 2.40
CA ALA A 19 0.19 0.49 2.91
C ALA A 19 0.47 0.17 4.39
N ALA A 20 1.74 0.21 4.80
CA ALA A 20 2.14 -0.01 6.19
C ALA A 20 1.66 1.12 7.12
N GLU A 21 1.79 2.39 6.71
CA GLU A 21 1.28 3.54 7.46
C GLU A 21 -0.23 3.49 7.65
N LEU A 22 -0.95 3.14 6.58
CA LEU A 22 -2.38 2.94 6.58
C LEU A 22 -2.81 1.81 7.54
N GLY A 23 -2.10 0.68 7.53
CA GLY A 23 -2.32 -0.41 8.49
C GLY A 23 -2.08 0.03 9.94
N ALA A 24 -1.04 0.83 10.19
CA ALA A 24 -0.76 1.37 11.53
C ALA A 24 -1.84 2.35 12.00
N LEU A 25 -2.35 3.21 11.11
CA LEU A 25 -3.45 4.13 11.41
C LEU A 25 -4.73 3.36 11.76
N ALA A 26 -5.08 2.36 10.94
CA ALA A 26 -6.20 1.45 11.17
C ALA A 26 -6.10 0.74 12.54
N ALA A 27 -4.90 0.35 12.97
CA ALA A 27 -4.68 -0.26 14.27
C ALA A 27 -4.81 0.73 15.45
N ALA A 28 -4.50 2.01 15.24
CA ALA A 28 -4.53 3.04 16.29
C ALA A 28 -5.94 3.63 16.52
N LEU A 29 -6.74 3.69 15.46
CA LEU A 29 -8.10 4.25 15.44
C LEU A 29 -9.05 3.67 16.52
N PRO A 30 -9.09 2.35 16.79
CA PRO A 30 -9.91 1.77 17.85
C PRO A 30 -9.61 2.30 19.27
N ALA A 31 -8.33 2.58 19.57
CA ALA A 31 -7.95 3.09 20.89
C ALA A 31 -8.50 4.51 21.15
N VAL A 32 -8.66 5.30 20.08
CA VAL A 32 -9.27 6.64 20.15
C VAL A 32 -10.76 6.54 20.46
N THR A 33 -11.46 5.60 19.84
CA THR A 33 -12.90 5.34 20.08
C THR A 33 -13.16 4.70 21.44
N ASP A 34 -12.23 3.92 21.98
CA ASP A 34 -12.32 3.37 23.35
C ASP A 34 -12.17 4.44 24.43
N SER A 35 -11.51 5.55 24.12
CA SER A 35 -11.32 6.68 25.05
C SER A 35 -12.51 7.65 25.08
N ALA A 36 -13.35 7.66 24.04
CA ALA A 36 -14.45 8.61 23.87
C ALA A 36 -15.56 8.56 24.95
N PRO A 37 -15.98 7.39 25.49
CA PRO A 37 -17.01 7.33 26.54
C PRO A 37 -16.63 8.10 27.81
N VAL A 38 -15.33 8.11 28.15
CA VAL A 38 -14.79 8.83 29.32
C VAL A 38 -14.87 10.34 29.14
N LEU A 39 -14.81 10.83 27.89
CA LEU A 39 -14.78 12.27 27.57
C LEU A 39 -16.17 12.89 27.43
N PHE A 40 -17.17 12.11 26.98
CA PHE A 40 -18.48 12.66 26.60
C PHE A 40 -19.67 12.14 27.39
N GLY A 41 -19.50 11.09 28.22
CA GLY A 41 -20.57 10.52 29.05
C GLY A 41 -21.73 9.89 28.25
N PRO A 42 -22.81 9.46 28.94
CA PRO A 42 -23.89 8.66 28.33
C PRO A 42 -24.73 9.39 27.28
N VAL A 43 -24.68 10.73 27.24
CA VAL A 43 -25.36 11.53 26.19
C VAL A 43 -24.74 11.29 24.82
N ALA A 44 -23.48 10.87 24.77
CA ALA A 44 -22.75 10.64 23.53
C ALA A 44 -22.75 9.17 23.09
N ASP A 45 -23.48 8.25 23.72
CA ASP A 45 -23.44 6.82 23.36
C ASP A 45 -23.77 6.57 21.87
N ALA A 46 -24.77 7.27 21.33
CA ALA A 46 -25.12 7.17 19.90
C ALA A 46 -24.02 7.74 19.00
N LEU A 47 -23.36 8.82 19.43
CA LEU A 47 -22.24 9.43 18.71
C LEU A 47 -21.00 8.52 18.76
N VAL A 48 -20.70 7.92 19.92
CA VAL A 48 -19.60 6.99 20.11
C VAL A 48 -19.84 5.71 19.32
N ALA A 49 -21.07 5.20 19.26
CA ALA A 49 -21.44 4.06 18.43
C ALA A 49 -21.24 4.38 16.94
N ALA A 50 -21.75 5.52 16.47
CA ALA A 50 -21.54 5.97 15.08
C ALA A 50 -20.06 6.20 14.77
N LEU A 51 -19.28 6.73 15.72
CA LEU A 51 -17.84 6.90 15.58
C LEU A 51 -17.13 5.54 15.48
N ARG A 52 -17.48 4.56 16.32
CA ARG A 52 -16.92 3.19 16.26
C ARG A 52 -17.21 2.53 14.91
N GLU A 53 -18.42 2.69 14.40
CA GLU A 53 -18.82 2.13 13.12
C GLU A 53 -18.07 2.80 11.96
N ALA A 54 -18.01 4.14 11.95
CA ALA A 54 -17.23 4.90 10.97
C ALA A 54 -15.74 4.56 11.02
N VAL A 55 -15.19 4.37 12.22
CA VAL A 55 -13.80 3.93 12.43
C VAL A 55 -13.59 2.52 11.89
N ALA A 56 -14.51 1.58 12.14
CA ALA A 56 -14.42 0.23 11.64
C ALA A 56 -14.51 0.18 10.10
N ASP A 57 -15.40 0.96 9.51
CA ASP A 57 -15.54 1.09 8.05
C ASP A 57 -14.31 1.72 7.42
N THR A 58 -13.78 2.79 8.02
CA THR A 58 -12.53 3.43 7.60
C THR A 58 -11.37 2.44 7.70
N THR A 59 -11.26 1.71 8.79
CA THR A 59 -10.22 0.67 9.00
C THR A 59 -10.30 -0.42 7.94
N ARG A 60 -11.51 -0.88 7.59
CA ARG A 60 -11.73 -1.87 6.53
C ARG A 60 -11.28 -1.33 5.17
N ALA A 61 -11.75 -0.14 4.81
CA ALA A 61 -11.40 0.50 3.53
C ALA A 61 -9.89 0.74 3.42
N VAL A 62 -9.25 1.18 4.50
CA VAL A 62 -7.81 1.42 4.60
C VAL A 62 -7.01 0.11 4.48
N THR A 63 -7.46 -0.97 5.11
CA THR A 63 -6.84 -2.30 5.01
C THR A 63 -6.95 -2.86 3.58
N GLU A 64 -8.12 -2.70 2.96
CA GLU A 64 -8.36 -3.13 1.58
C GLU A 64 -7.48 -2.35 0.59
N LEU A 65 -7.37 -1.03 0.77
CA LEU A 65 -6.45 -0.20 -0.01
C LEU A 65 -5.00 -0.65 0.18
N GLY A 66 -4.57 -0.90 1.42
CA GLY A 66 -3.23 -1.43 1.71
C GLY A 66 -2.95 -2.77 1.01
N SER A 67 -3.93 -3.68 0.97
CA SER A 67 -3.83 -4.94 0.24
C SER A 67 -3.68 -4.72 -1.27
N GLN A 68 -4.49 -3.83 -1.86
CA GLN A 68 -4.39 -3.49 -3.27
C GLN A 68 -3.04 -2.87 -3.63
N LEU A 69 -2.51 -2.01 -2.75
CA LEU A 69 -1.18 -1.42 -2.91
C LEU A 69 -0.06 -2.47 -2.85
N GLY A 70 -0.15 -3.45 -1.95
CA GLY A 70 0.80 -4.57 -1.91
C GLY A 70 0.74 -5.46 -3.16
N LEU A 71 -0.44 -5.65 -3.75
CA LEU A 71 -0.58 -6.33 -5.05
C LEU A 71 0.03 -5.50 -6.19
N ALA A 72 -0.14 -4.17 -6.15
CA ALA A 72 0.47 -3.27 -7.12
C ALA A 72 2.00 -3.28 -7.02
N GLU A 73 2.56 -3.30 -5.80
CA GLU A 73 3.99 -3.47 -5.55
C GLU A 73 4.53 -4.77 -6.16
N GLN A 74 3.89 -5.92 -5.88
CA GLN A 74 4.30 -7.20 -6.46
C GLN A 74 4.24 -7.19 -7.98
N THR A 75 3.20 -6.57 -8.55
CA THR A 75 3.04 -6.44 -10.00
C THR A 75 4.14 -5.58 -10.60
N ALA A 76 4.43 -4.43 -9.98
CA ALA A 76 5.53 -3.55 -10.36
C ALA A 76 6.88 -4.29 -10.32
N GLY A 77 7.14 -5.07 -9.26
CA GLY A 77 8.35 -5.88 -9.15
C GLY A 77 8.48 -6.92 -10.27
N ARG A 78 7.40 -7.63 -10.61
CA ARG A 78 7.41 -8.58 -11.75
C ARG A 78 7.66 -7.90 -13.09
N ILE A 79 7.07 -6.73 -13.31
CA ILE A 79 7.27 -5.94 -14.53
C ILE A 79 8.74 -5.50 -14.62
N ALA A 80 9.32 -5.01 -13.53
CA ALA A 80 10.72 -4.60 -13.47
C ALA A 80 11.69 -5.73 -13.82
N VAL A 81 11.44 -6.95 -13.31
CA VAL A 81 12.22 -8.15 -13.66
C VAL A 81 12.08 -8.50 -15.14
N SER A 82 10.85 -8.56 -15.66
CA SER A 82 10.58 -8.88 -17.07
C SER A 82 11.28 -7.91 -18.04
N TYR A 83 11.27 -6.61 -17.71
CA TYR A 83 11.98 -5.60 -18.49
C TYR A 83 13.50 -5.81 -18.49
N ARG A 84 14.08 -6.14 -17.33
CA ARG A 84 15.51 -6.41 -17.19
C ARG A 84 15.94 -7.64 -17.98
N ASP A 85 15.13 -8.70 -17.95
CA ASP A 85 15.39 -9.93 -18.71
C ASP A 85 15.30 -9.67 -20.22
N THR A 86 14.30 -8.91 -20.66
CA THR A 86 14.16 -8.51 -22.07
C THR A 86 15.35 -7.68 -22.53
N GLU A 87 15.79 -6.70 -21.73
CA GLU A 87 16.98 -5.88 -22.01
C GLU A 87 18.23 -6.76 -22.14
N HIS A 88 18.41 -7.74 -21.25
CA HIS A 88 19.52 -8.67 -21.29
C HIS A 88 19.52 -9.52 -22.57
N HIS A 89 18.38 -10.11 -22.94
CA HIS A 89 18.25 -10.92 -24.14
C HIS A 89 18.48 -10.12 -25.43
N VAL A 90 17.94 -8.91 -25.51
CA VAL A 90 18.18 -8.01 -26.65
C VAL A 90 19.66 -7.63 -26.74
N GLY A 91 20.29 -7.31 -25.61
CA GLY A 91 21.73 -7.02 -25.54
C GLY A 91 22.58 -8.18 -26.08
N GLN A 92 22.30 -9.40 -25.64
CA GLN A 92 22.99 -10.61 -26.13
C GLN A 92 22.79 -10.82 -27.62
N ALA A 93 21.57 -10.64 -28.14
CA ALA A 93 21.26 -10.82 -29.56
C ALA A 93 21.99 -9.80 -30.44
N ILE A 94 22.06 -8.53 -30.00
CA ILE A 94 22.79 -7.48 -30.73
C ILE A 94 24.30 -7.77 -30.71
N SER A 95 24.87 -8.16 -29.58
CA SER A 95 26.28 -8.53 -29.49
C SER A 95 26.63 -9.72 -30.37
N ALA A 96 25.73 -10.70 -30.52
CA ALA A 96 25.92 -11.86 -31.39
C ALA A 96 25.82 -11.54 -32.88
N LEU A 97 25.09 -10.48 -33.27
CA LEU A 97 24.95 -10.04 -34.67
C LEU A 97 26.04 -9.06 -35.13
N GLY A 98 26.67 -8.36 -34.19
CA GLY A 98 27.73 -7.38 -34.45
C GLY A 98 29.16 -7.89 -34.25
N GLY A 99 29.32 -9.16 -33.88
CA GLY A 99 30.60 -9.85 -33.67
C GLY A 99 31.04 -10.71 -34.85
#